data_AF-A0A1A3HE74-F1
#
_entry.id   AF-A0A1A3HE74-F1
#
_cell.length_a   1.000
_cell.length_b   1.000
_cell.length_c   1.000
_cell.angle_alpha   90.00
_cell.angle_beta   90.00
_cell.angle_gamma   90.00
#
_symmetry.space_group_name_H-M   'P 1'
#
loop_
_entity.id
_entity.type
_entity.pdbx_description
1 polymer ?
#
loop_
_entity_poly.entity_id
_entity_poly.type
_entity_poly.pdbx_seq_one_letter_code
_entity_poly.pdbx_strand_id
1 'polypeptide(L)'
;MISGGQLTLYGHITGTLIVRSGGEAHIRGMVGHLVVEPGAIVQLHGMCTGDVTNHGGDLVIAGTVSGVLFGAANTRITQGASIGRIAA
;
A
#
# COMPACT_ATOMS: atom_id res chain seq x y z
N MET A 1 0.27 -9.52 -21.93
CA MET A 1 -0.41 -9.15 -20.67
C MET A 1 0.21 -10.00 -19.57
N ILE A 2 0.92 -9.40 -18.63
CA ILE A 2 1.48 -10.14 -17.48
C ILE A 2 0.31 -10.42 -16.53
N SER A 3 -0.06 -11.68 -16.34
CA SER A 3 -1.06 -12.04 -15.33
C SER A 3 -0.34 -12.09 -13.97
N GLY A 4 -0.37 -11.00 -13.23
CA GLY A 4 0.05 -11.05 -11.83
C GLY A 4 -0.95 -11.83 -10.98
N GLY A 5 -0.55 -12.14 -9.75
CA GLY A 5 -1.42 -12.78 -8.76
C GLY A 5 -2.24 -11.76 -7.97
N GLN A 6 -3.30 -12.26 -7.32
CA GLN A 6 -4.09 -11.49 -6.37
C GLN A 6 -3.76 -11.93 -4.93
N LEU A 7 -3.52 -10.97 -4.05
CA LEU A 7 -3.33 -11.18 -2.62
C LEU A 7 -4.44 -10.46 -1.84
N THR A 8 -5.11 -11.18 -0.94
CA THR A 8 -5.90 -10.55 0.12
C THR A 8 -5.23 -10.84 1.47
N LEU A 9 -4.77 -9.79 2.14
CA LEU A 9 -4.06 -9.89 3.41
C LEU A 9 -4.95 -9.43 4.57
N TYR A 10 -5.33 -10.37 5.44
CA TYR A 10 -5.95 -10.08 6.74
C TYR A 10 -4.96 -10.14 7.92
N GLY A 11 -3.83 -10.84 7.73
CA GLY A 11 -2.81 -11.00 8.74
C GLY A 11 -1.74 -9.90 8.73
N HIS A 12 -0.54 -10.26 9.18
CA HIS A 12 0.56 -9.31 9.36
C HIS A 12 1.75 -9.71 8.50
N ILE A 13 2.30 -8.74 7.76
CA ILE A 13 3.63 -8.81 7.15
C ILE A 13 4.50 -7.79 7.89
N THR A 14 5.47 -8.23 8.66
CA THR A 14 6.35 -7.32 9.43
C THR A 14 7.38 -6.61 8.55
N GLY A 15 7.70 -7.19 7.39
CA GLY A 15 8.62 -6.62 6.41
C GLY A 15 7.93 -5.80 5.33
N THR A 16 8.58 -5.75 4.16
CA THR A 16 8.08 -5.03 2.99
C THR A 16 7.20 -5.92 2.12
N LEU A 17 5.98 -5.47 1.84
CA LEU A 17 5.16 -6.01 0.76
C LEU A 17 5.48 -5.25 -0.53
N ILE A 18 5.96 -5.96 -1.55
CA ILE A 18 6.18 -5.41 -2.89
C ILE A 18 5.13 -5.98 -3.82
N VAL A 19 4.28 -5.12 -4.38
CA VAL A 19 3.29 -5.52 -5.38
C VAL A 19 3.82 -5.16 -6.75
N ARG A 20 4.20 -6.19 -7.50
CA ARG A 20 4.81 -6.05 -8.82
C ARG A 20 3.78 -5.79 -9.91
N SER A 21 4.27 -5.36 -11.07
CA SER A 21 3.44 -5.11 -12.26
C SER A 21 2.45 -6.24 -12.57
N GLY A 22 1.19 -5.89 -12.81
CA GLY A 22 0.09 -6.83 -13.05
C GLY A 22 -0.45 -7.52 -11.79
N GLY A 23 0.18 -7.32 -10.63
CA GLY A 23 -0.26 -7.84 -9.34
C GLY A 23 -1.31 -6.94 -8.68
N GLU A 24 -2.15 -7.57 -7.86
CA GLU A 24 -3.20 -6.90 -7.11
C GLU A 24 -3.12 -7.26 -5.63
N ALA A 25 -3.24 -6.27 -4.74
CA ALA A 25 -3.24 -6.50 -3.29
C ALA A 25 -4.35 -5.74 -2.57
N HIS A 26 -5.15 -6.47 -1.79
CA HIS A 26 -6.12 -5.93 -0.85
C HIS A 26 -5.60 -6.15 0.58
N ILE A 27 -5.15 -5.07 1.21
CA ILE A 27 -4.50 -5.09 2.52
C ILE A 27 -5.53 -4.63 3.55
N ARG A 28 -6.08 -5.58 4.32
CA ARG A 28 -6.99 -5.33 5.45
C ARG A 28 -6.28 -5.49 6.80
N GLY A 29 -5.19 -6.25 6.83
CA GLY A 29 -4.32 -6.40 7.99
C GLY A 29 -3.21 -5.35 8.05
N MET A 30 -2.01 -5.79 8.39
CA MET A 30 -0.86 -4.91 8.62
C MET A 30 0.32 -5.25 7.71
N VAL A 31 1.00 -4.22 7.21
CA VAL A 31 2.30 -4.33 6.53
C VAL A 31 3.33 -3.40 7.17
N GLY A 32 4.58 -3.81 7.22
CA GLY A 32 5.69 -2.99 7.70
C GLY A 32 5.96 -1.83 6.74
N HIS A 33 6.23 -2.17 5.48
CA HIS A 33 6.41 -1.22 4.38
C HIS A 33 5.64 -1.69 3.14
N LEU A 34 5.28 -0.75 2.27
CA LEU A 34 4.58 -1.05 1.03
C LEU A 34 5.29 -0.41 -0.16
N VAL A 35 5.59 -1.21 -1.18
CA VAL A 35 6.09 -0.74 -2.47
C VAL A 35 5.13 -1.16 -3.56
N VAL A 36 4.67 -0.20 -4.35
CA VAL A 36 3.73 -0.41 -5.46
C VAL A 36 4.46 -0.08 -6.78
N GLU A 37 4.65 -1.10 -7.61
CA GLU A 37 5.30 -0.94 -8.91
C GLU A 37 4.33 -0.47 -10.02
N PRO A 38 4.84 0.05 -11.15
CA PRO A 38 4.00 0.41 -12.29
C PRO A 38 3.09 -0.72 -12.77
N GLY A 39 1.81 -0.42 -12.93
CA GLY A 39 0.80 -1.40 -13.35
C GLY A 39 0.35 -2.38 -12.26
N ALA A 40 0.80 -2.19 -11.01
CA ALA A 40 0.19 -2.85 -9.86
C ALA A 40 -1.06 -2.10 -9.39
N ILE A 41 -1.97 -2.83 -8.73
CA ILE A 41 -3.20 -2.29 -8.15
C ILE A 41 -3.22 -2.62 -6.65
N VAL A 42 -3.35 -1.61 -5.79
CA VAL A 42 -3.31 -1.82 -4.34
C VAL A 42 -4.40 -1.04 -3.63
N GLN A 43 -5.11 -1.71 -2.73
CA GLN A 43 -6.05 -1.10 -1.79
C GLN A 43 -5.54 -1.34 -0.36
N LEU A 44 -5.12 -0.27 0.30
CA LEU A 44 -4.72 -0.28 1.71
C LEU A 44 -5.89 0.17 2.59
N HIS A 45 -6.65 -0.79 3.11
CA HIS A 45 -7.71 -0.57 4.11
C HIS A 45 -7.20 -0.72 5.54
N GLY A 46 -6.14 -1.51 5.74
CA GLY A 46 -5.51 -1.74 7.03
C GLY A 46 -4.42 -0.71 7.35
N MET A 47 -3.33 -1.19 7.93
CA MET A 47 -2.25 -0.32 8.42
C MET A 47 -0.91 -0.61 7.72
N CYS A 48 -0.24 0.44 7.27
CA CYS A 48 1.18 0.43 6.99
C CYS A 48 1.91 1.11 8.16
N THR A 49 2.73 0.37 8.91
CA THR A 49 3.40 0.93 10.09
C THR A 49 4.62 1.78 9.73
N GLY A 50 5.15 1.63 8.51
CA GLY A 50 6.26 2.40 7.97
C GLY A 50 5.87 3.11 6.68
N ASP A 51 6.85 3.28 5.81
CA ASP A 51 6.71 4.04 4.58
C ASP A 51 5.96 3.29 3.47
N VAL A 52 5.23 4.06 2.67
CA VAL A 52 4.57 3.61 1.44
C VAL A 52 5.23 4.30 0.26
N THR A 53 5.68 3.54 -0.73
CA THR A 53 6.28 4.07 -1.97
C THR A 53 5.47 3.60 -3.17
N ASN A 54 4.85 4.54 -3.88
CA ASN A 54 4.16 4.28 -5.14
C ASN A 54 5.01 4.76 -6.32
N HIS A 55 5.54 3.82 -7.12
CA HIS A 55 6.33 4.09 -8.32
C HIS A 55 5.49 4.27 -9.59
N GLY A 56 4.17 4.44 -9.47
CA GLY A 56 3.26 4.67 -10.59
C GLY A 56 2.22 3.56 -10.81
N GLY A 57 1.95 2.74 -9.79
CA GLY A 57 0.77 1.87 -9.74
C GLY A 57 -0.49 2.63 -9.33
N ASP A 58 -1.63 1.95 -9.38
CA ASP A 58 -2.89 2.47 -8.86
C ASP A 58 -2.99 2.12 -7.37
N LEU A 59 -2.86 3.12 -6.51
CA LEU A 59 -2.87 2.96 -5.07
C LEU A 59 -4.05 3.71 -4.45
N VAL A 60 -4.91 2.99 -3.75
CA VAL A 60 -5.95 3.56 -2.89
C VAL A 60 -5.57 3.36 -1.43
N ILE A 61 -5.51 4.44 -0.67
CA ILE A 61 -5.28 4.42 0.77
C ILE A 61 -6.58 4.83 1.47
N ALA A 62 -7.18 3.89 2.16
CA ALA A 62 -8.36 4.08 3.00
C ALA A 62 -8.11 3.85 4.50
N GLY A 63 -6.96 3.26 4.83
CA GLY A 63 -6.53 3.00 6.21
C GLY A 63 -5.49 3.98 6.72
N THR A 64 -4.52 3.46 7.47
CA THR A 64 -3.49 4.27 8.15
C THR A 64 -2.10 4.00 7.62
N VAL A 65 -1.33 5.06 7.42
CA VAL A 65 0.12 5.01 7.14
C VAL A 65 0.82 5.78 8.26
N SER A 66 1.59 5.07 9.09
CA SER A 66 2.36 5.63 10.21
C SER A 66 3.77 6.08 9.82
N GLY A 67 4.04 6.19 8.52
CA GLY A 67 5.28 6.67 7.93
C GLY A 67 5.05 7.78 6.91
N VAL A 68 5.93 7.82 5.91
CA VAL A 68 5.86 8.77 4.79
C VAL A 68 5.26 8.08 3.56
N LEU A 69 4.42 8.80 2.83
CA LEU A 69 3.96 8.41 1.50
C LEU A 69 4.86 9.05 0.43
N PHE A 70 5.60 8.24 -0.30
CA PHE A 70 6.41 8.63 -1.45
C PHE A 70 5.67 8.31 -2.75
N GLY A 71 5.54 9.30 -3.64
CA GLY A 71 4.89 9.13 -4.94
C GLY A 71 3.39 9.46 -4.91
N ALA A 72 3.01 10.52 -5.61
CA ALA A 72 1.62 11.01 -5.69
C ALA A 72 0.89 10.61 -6.98
N ALA A 73 1.62 10.20 -8.01
CA ALA A 73 1.00 9.82 -9.28
C ALA A 73 0.12 8.58 -9.07
N ASN A 74 -1.18 8.70 -9.39
CA ASN A 74 -2.20 7.66 -9.24
C ASN A 74 -2.41 7.15 -7.80
N THR A 75 -2.05 7.94 -6.79
CA THR A 75 -2.41 7.65 -5.39
C THR A 75 -3.69 8.39 -5.01
N ARG A 76 -4.71 7.66 -4.56
CA ARG A 76 -5.99 8.21 -4.06
C ARG A 76 -6.07 7.98 -2.56
N ILE A 77 -6.18 9.05 -1.79
CA ILE A 77 -6.34 9.00 -0.34
C ILE A 77 -7.83 9.28 -0.03
N THR A 78 -8.52 8.32 0.58
CA THR A 78 -9.96 8.46 0.85
C THR A 78 -10.23 9.27 2.11
N GLN A 79 -11.45 9.76 2.25
CA GLN A 79 -11.92 10.38 3.49
C GLN A 79 -11.76 9.40 4.67
N GLY A 80 -11.14 9.86 5.75
CA GLY A 80 -10.85 9.04 6.94
C GLY A 80 -9.50 8.33 6.94
N ALA A 81 -8.79 8.30 5.80
CA ALA A 81 -7.41 7.81 5.78
C ALA A 81 -6.51 8.75 6.59
N SER A 82 -5.52 8.17 7.26
CA SER A 82 -4.56 8.93 8.08
C SER A 82 -3.15 8.64 7.61
N ILE A 83 -2.40 9.68 7.28
CA ILE A 83 -0.99 9.58 6.86
C ILE A 83 -0.19 10.55 7.72
N GLY A 84 0.80 10.03 8.43
CA GLY A 84 1.69 10.86 9.21
C GLY A 84 2.66 10.04 10.04
N ARG A 85 3.83 10.62 10.32
CA ARG A 85 4.75 10.02 11.29
C ARG A 85 4.15 10.15 12.68
N ILE A 86 4.09 9.04 13.39
CA ILE A 86 3.83 9.05 14.82
C ILE A 86 5.18 9.28 15.49
N ALA A 87 5.36 10.45 16.11
CA ALA A 87 6.48 10.67 17.00
C ALA A 87 6.25 9.84 18.28
N ALA A 88 7.23 9.01 18.63
CA ALA A 88 7.27 8.33 19.92
C ALA A 88 7.65 9.32 21.03
#